data_AF-A0A916GCQ8-F1
#
_entry.id   AF-A0A916GCQ8-F1
#
_cell.length_a   1.000
_cell.length_b   1.000
_cell.length_c   1.000
_cell.angle_alpha   90.00
_cell.angle_beta   90.00
_cell.angle_gamma   90.00
#
_symmetry.space_group_name_H-M   'P 1'
#
loop_
_entity.id
_entity.type
_entity.pdbx_description
1 polymer ?
#
loop_
_entity_poly.entity_id
_entity_poly.type
_entity_poly.pdbx_seq_one_letter_code
_entity_poly.pdbx_strand_id
1 'polypeptide(L)'
;MQTMPARGLDIVTLPYKLQKLPDEAHAILRFLWTQDMATVPAIERGARLTNRVAMRGIRRLINDGLIEMFGRSYGLTTDGKILARQLIEFDSRSSKEVQGSNFDFPASEAFYRRLIVVLPRAFAPQVPTPLFVGINPPTPGAPTHPEGIRVEMRLSAVGGTLSHYVLTLDVPSAKAAVPGRVMLTPAEPGRSVRVRVDAVQIKPDGKQEPLGGMYFDVKVPLTAAGQDPTVRAVGMDMPLRA
;
A
#
# COMPACT_ATOMS: atom_id res chain seq x y z
N MET A 1 -16.28 -35.47 24.60
CA MET A 1 -15.10 -34.81 23.98
C MET A 1 -15.26 -34.91 22.47
N GLN A 2 -15.71 -33.84 21.82
CA GLN A 2 -15.79 -33.74 20.36
C GLN A 2 -14.85 -32.62 19.93
N THR A 3 -13.78 -32.97 19.24
CA THR A 3 -12.83 -32.07 18.60
C THR A 3 -13.45 -31.59 17.27
N MET A 4 -13.78 -30.30 17.20
CA MET A 4 -14.11 -29.65 15.94
C MET A 4 -12.83 -29.31 15.16
N PRO A 5 -12.80 -29.50 13.83
CA PRO A 5 -11.65 -29.10 13.02
C PRO A 5 -11.63 -27.58 12.81
N ALA A 6 -10.45 -27.00 13.00
CA ALA A 6 -10.14 -25.62 12.64
C ALA A 6 -10.38 -25.41 11.14
N ARG A 7 -11.39 -24.62 10.78
CA ARG A 7 -11.50 -24.04 9.44
C ARG A 7 -10.42 -22.97 9.32
N GLY A 8 -9.34 -23.31 8.60
CA GLY A 8 -8.36 -22.32 8.17
C GLY A 8 -9.05 -21.24 7.36
N LEU A 9 -8.97 -20.00 7.84
CA LEU A 9 -9.27 -18.82 7.05
C LEU A 9 -8.12 -18.68 6.06
N ASP A 10 -8.30 -19.23 4.86
CA ASP A 10 -7.43 -18.92 3.73
C ASP A 10 -7.54 -17.42 3.48
N ILE A 11 -6.53 -16.67 3.93
CA ILE A 11 -6.39 -15.26 3.66
C ILE A 11 -6.39 -15.15 2.13
N VAL A 12 -7.46 -14.60 1.56
CA VAL A 12 -7.59 -14.39 0.12
C VAL A 12 -6.53 -13.34 -0.24
N THR A 13 -5.37 -13.82 -0.65
CA THR A 13 -4.23 -13.00 -1.06
C THR A 13 -4.16 -13.02 -2.57
N LEU A 14 -3.90 -11.85 -3.16
CA LEU A 14 -3.65 -11.77 -4.60
C LEU A 14 -2.49 -12.71 -4.96
N PRO A 15 -2.60 -13.51 -6.04
CA PRO A 15 -1.50 -14.33 -6.55
C PRO A 15 -0.19 -13.53 -6.66
N TYR A 16 0.94 -14.16 -6.31
CA TYR A 16 2.25 -13.52 -6.25
C TYR A 16 2.66 -12.76 -7.53
N LYS A 17 2.26 -13.27 -8.70
CA LYS A 17 2.47 -12.58 -9.98
C LYS A 17 1.68 -11.27 -10.08
N LEU A 18 0.43 -11.23 -9.61
CA LEU A 18 -0.40 -10.01 -9.57
C LEU A 18 0.15 -8.99 -8.56
N GLN A 19 0.69 -9.43 -7.41
CA GLN A 19 1.26 -8.51 -6.41
C GLN A 19 2.48 -7.72 -6.92
N LYS A 20 3.20 -8.25 -7.91
CA LYS A 20 4.38 -7.59 -8.51
C LYS A 20 4.03 -6.64 -9.64
N LEU A 21 2.81 -6.73 -10.16
CA LEU A 21 2.35 -5.86 -11.24
C LEU A 21 1.95 -4.50 -10.65
N PRO A 22 2.28 -3.40 -11.34
CA PRO A 22 1.84 -2.07 -10.92
C PRO A 22 0.34 -1.89 -11.19
N ASP A 23 -0.28 -0.94 -10.51
CA ASP A 23 -1.74 -0.71 -10.57
C ASP A 23 -2.24 -0.43 -11.99
N GLU A 24 -1.45 0.25 -12.83
CA GLU A 24 -1.80 0.47 -14.24
C GLU A 24 -1.92 -0.84 -15.02
N ALA A 25 -1.12 -1.86 -14.69
CA ALA A 25 -1.18 -3.16 -15.34
C ALA A 25 -2.44 -3.94 -14.90
N HIS A 26 -2.87 -3.80 -13.64
CA HIS A 26 -4.15 -4.38 -13.20
C HIS A 26 -5.34 -3.73 -13.91
N ALA A 27 -5.34 -2.41 -14.06
CA ALA A 27 -6.40 -1.69 -14.76
C ALA A 27 -6.52 -2.14 -16.24
N ILE A 28 -5.38 -2.35 -16.90
CA ILE A 28 -5.34 -2.86 -18.28
C ILE A 28 -5.84 -4.32 -18.35
N LEU A 29 -5.43 -5.19 -17.42
CA LEU A 29 -5.91 -6.58 -17.38
C LEU A 29 -7.43 -6.67 -17.17
N ARG A 30 -8.00 -5.84 -16.30
CA ARG A 30 -9.46 -5.76 -16.10
C ARG A 30 -10.18 -5.34 -17.36
N PHE A 31 -9.64 -4.35 -18.07
CA PHE A 31 -10.23 -3.87 -19.30
C PHE A 31 -10.13 -4.90 -20.44
N LEU A 32 -8.99 -5.55 -20.61
CA LEU A 32 -8.82 -6.60 -21.62
C LEU A 32 -9.54 -7.91 -21.27
N TRP A 33 -9.97 -8.09 -20.03
CA TRP A 33 -10.85 -9.20 -19.65
C TRP A 33 -12.27 -9.00 -20.20
N THR A 34 -12.74 -7.76 -20.26
CA THR A 34 -14.07 -7.42 -20.79
C THR A 34 -14.04 -7.22 -22.31
N GLN A 35 -12.89 -6.83 -22.86
CA GLN A 35 -12.65 -6.75 -24.30
C GLN A 35 -11.48 -7.66 -24.69
N ASP A 36 -11.77 -8.76 -25.39
CA ASP A 36 -10.77 -9.75 -25.83
C ASP A 36 -9.53 -9.12 -26.50
N MET A 37 -9.73 -8.04 -27.27
CA MET A 37 -8.65 -7.27 -27.88
C MET A 37 -8.96 -5.77 -27.91
N ALA A 38 -7.95 -4.92 -27.68
CA ALA A 38 -8.10 -3.47 -27.73
C ALA A 38 -6.85 -2.74 -28.24
N THR A 39 -7.07 -1.60 -28.91
CA THR A 39 -6.00 -0.68 -29.33
C THR A 39 -5.54 0.20 -28.16
N VAL A 40 -4.36 0.82 -28.25
CA VAL A 40 -3.86 1.73 -27.18
C VAL A 40 -4.88 2.82 -26.82
N PRO A 41 -5.52 3.54 -27.77
CA PRO A 41 -6.52 4.55 -27.43
C PRO A 41 -7.77 3.98 -26.74
N ALA A 42 -8.14 2.74 -27.05
CA ALA A 42 -9.24 2.06 -26.36
C ALA A 42 -8.84 1.67 -24.93
N ILE A 43 -7.61 1.19 -24.73
CA ILE A 43 -7.04 0.88 -23.41
C ILE A 43 -6.95 2.13 -22.53
N GLU A 44 -6.47 3.26 -23.06
CA GLU A 44 -6.40 4.53 -22.33
C GLU A 44 -7.77 4.95 -21.79
N ARG A 45 -8.80 4.94 -22.66
CA ARG A 45 -10.16 5.32 -22.26
C ARG A 45 -10.79 4.30 -21.32
N GLY A 46 -10.65 3.02 -21.64
CA GLY A 46 -11.26 1.92 -20.90
C GLY A 46 -10.67 1.71 -19.51
N ALA A 47 -9.35 1.81 -19.39
CA ALA A 47 -8.64 1.72 -18.12
C ALA A 47 -8.49 3.07 -17.40
N ARG A 48 -8.98 4.17 -17.99
CA ARG A 48 -8.86 5.55 -17.48
C ARG A 48 -7.41 5.98 -17.21
N LEU A 49 -6.52 5.64 -18.12
CA LEU A 49 -5.08 5.91 -18.02
C LEU A 49 -4.66 6.97 -19.05
N THR A 50 -3.63 7.75 -18.72
CA THR A 50 -2.96 8.60 -19.72
C THR A 50 -2.11 7.74 -20.65
N ASN A 51 -1.88 8.18 -21.89
CA ASN A 51 -1.05 7.46 -22.88
C ASN A 51 0.30 6.99 -22.30
N ARG A 52 1.00 7.87 -21.59
CA ARG A 52 2.31 7.56 -20.99
C ARG A 52 2.22 6.42 -19.96
N VAL A 53 1.17 6.40 -19.15
CA VAL A 53 0.95 5.37 -18.11
C VAL A 53 0.46 4.08 -18.74
N ALA A 54 -0.47 4.15 -19.69
CA ALA A 54 -0.95 3.00 -20.46
C ALA A 54 0.20 2.28 -21.17
N MET A 55 1.08 3.01 -21.86
CA MET A 55 2.24 2.42 -22.56
C MET A 55 3.25 1.77 -21.61
N ARG A 56 3.41 2.30 -20.39
CA ARG A 56 4.24 1.67 -19.35
C ARG A 56 3.63 0.35 -18.88
N GLY A 57 2.32 0.34 -18.59
CA GLY A 57 1.59 -0.86 -18.20
C GLY A 57 1.58 -1.92 -19.29
N ILE A 58 1.31 -1.53 -20.55
CA ILE A 58 1.35 -2.41 -21.72
C ILE A 58 2.74 -3.05 -21.86
N ARG A 59 3.82 -2.26 -21.82
CA ARG A 59 5.18 -2.80 -21.91
C ARG A 59 5.48 -3.80 -20.79
N ARG A 60 5.01 -3.52 -19.57
CA ARG A 60 5.20 -4.43 -18.45
C ARG A 60 4.46 -5.76 -18.66
N LEU A 61 3.21 -5.70 -19.10
CA LEU A 61 2.39 -6.88 -19.37
C LEU A 61 2.92 -7.72 -20.54
N ILE A 62 3.48 -7.09 -21.57
CA ILE A 62 4.16 -7.80 -22.69
C ILE A 62 5.41 -8.51 -22.17
N ASN A 63 6.25 -7.81 -21.41
CA ASN A 63 7.50 -8.38 -20.87
C ASN A 63 7.23 -9.57 -19.94
N ASP A 64 6.12 -9.51 -19.19
CA ASP A 64 5.71 -10.58 -18.28
C ASP A 64 4.88 -11.69 -19.00
N GLY A 65 4.69 -11.58 -20.33
CA GLY A 65 4.03 -12.59 -21.17
C GLY A 65 2.51 -12.67 -21.01
N LEU A 66 1.88 -11.62 -20.46
CA LEU A 66 0.46 -11.62 -20.09
C LEU A 66 -0.45 -11.03 -21.18
N ILE A 67 0.10 -10.20 -22.05
CA ILE A 67 -0.60 -9.72 -23.24
C ILE A 67 0.32 -9.86 -24.45
N GLU A 68 -0.29 -9.99 -25.61
CA GLU A 68 0.41 -10.05 -26.89
C GLU A 68 -0.22 -9.08 -27.90
N MET A 69 0.56 -8.72 -28.91
CA MET A 69 0.15 -7.74 -29.91
C MET A 69 -0.31 -8.46 -31.18
N PHE A 70 -1.54 -8.18 -31.60
CA PHE A 70 -2.14 -8.64 -32.84
C PHE A 70 -2.36 -7.44 -33.77
N GLY A 71 -1.40 -7.20 -34.66
CA GLY A 71 -1.41 -6.01 -35.53
C GLY A 71 -1.28 -4.73 -34.72
N ARG A 72 -2.39 -3.99 -34.56
CA ARG A 72 -2.46 -2.72 -33.79
C ARG A 72 -3.23 -2.84 -32.47
N SER A 73 -3.67 -4.05 -32.13
CA SER A 73 -4.44 -4.35 -30.93
C SER A 73 -3.64 -5.24 -29.99
N TYR A 74 -3.95 -5.18 -28.71
CA TYR A 74 -3.39 -6.04 -27.68
C TYR A 74 -4.50 -6.95 -27.15
N GLY A 75 -4.17 -8.23 -26.96
CA GLY A 75 -5.07 -9.22 -26.38
C GLY A 75 -4.40 -9.98 -25.23
N LEU A 76 -5.20 -10.58 -24.36
CA LEU A 76 -4.70 -11.42 -23.28
C LEU A 76 -4.18 -12.76 -23.84
N THR A 77 -2.98 -13.16 -23.42
CA THR A 77 -2.48 -14.52 -23.61
C THR A 77 -3.25 -15.51 -22.73
N THR A 78 -3.02 -16.82 -22.88
CA THR A 78 -3.61 -17.83 -21.98
C THR A 78 -3.30 -17.54 -20.51
N ASP A 79 -2.05 -17.21 -20.18
CA ASP A 79 -1.62 -16.84 -18.82
C ASP A 79 -2.25 -15.51 -18.38
N GLY A 80 -2.36 -14.54 -19.31
CA GLY A 80 -3.06 -13.29 -19.09
C GLY A 80 -4.52 -13.48 -18.71
N LYS A 81 -5.23 -14.38 -19.40
CA LYS A 81 -6.64 -14.73 -19.11
C LYS A 81 -6.78 -15.38 -17.74
N ILE A 82 -5.87 -16.26 -17.36
CA ILE A 82 -5.86 -16.88 -16.03
C ILE A 82 -5.67 -15.82 -14.95
N LEU A 83 -4.69 -14.92 -15.09
CA LEU A 83 -4.43 -13.87 -14.09
C LEU A 83 -5.53 -12.80 -14.06
N ALA A 84 -6.08 -12.42 -15.21
CA ALA A 84 -7.20 -11.49 -15.27
C ALA A 84 -8.45 -12.11 -14.61
N ARG A 85 -8.74 -13.39 -14.84
CA ARG A 85 -9.80 -14.11 -14.12
C ARG A 85 -9.54 -14.11 -12.61
N GLN A 86 -8.33 -14.46 -12.17
CA GLN A 86 -7.98 -14.44 -10.75
C GLN A 86 -8.12 -13.05 -10.13
N LEU A 87 -7.78 -12.00 -10.87
CA LEU A 87 -7.96 -10.62 -10.44
C LEU A 87 -9.45 -10.25 -10.28
N ILE A 88 -10.30 -10.66 -11.22
CA ILE A 88 -11.76 -10.44 -11.14
C ILE A 88 -12.40 -11.32 -10.06
N GLU A 89 -11.92 -12.55 -9.89
CA GLU A 89 -12.35 -13.44 -8.80
C GLU A 89 -11.94 -12.88 -7.44
N PHE A 90 -10.74 -12.30 -7.34
CA PHE A 90 -10.29 -11.59 -6.16
C PHE A 90 -11.19 -10.37 -5.90
N ASP A 91 -11.37 -9.50 -6.89
CA ASP A 91 -12.24 -8.32 -6.77
C ASP A 91 -13.68 -8.73 -6.40
N SER A 92 -14.20 -9.83 -6.96
CA SER A 92 -15.56 -10.32 -6.67
C SER A 92 -15.67 -11.06 -5.34
N ARG A 93 -14.60 -11.68 -4.82
CA ARG A 93 -14.56 -12.21 -3.44
C ARG A 93 -14.44 -11.10 -2.42
N SER A 94 -13.60 -10.10 -2.69
CA SER A 94 -13.57 -8.85 -1.93
C SER A 94 -14.92 -8.13 -2.00
N SER A 95 -15.66 -8.25 -3.12
CA SER A 95 -17.02 -7.71 -3.25
C SER A 95 -18.10 -8.60 -2.65
N LYS A 96 -17.90 -9.93 -2.52
CA LYS A 96 -18.86 -10.87 -1.93
C LYS A 96 -18.77 -10.97 -0.42
N GLU A 97 -17.60 -10.75 0.17
CA GLU A 97 -17.51 -10.39 1.60
C GLU A 97 -18.19 -9.04 1.91
N VAL A 98 -18.45 -8.23 0.88
CA VAL A 98 -19.18 -6.94 0.97
C VAL A 98 -20.67 -7.06 0.54
N GLN A 99 -21.08 -8.12 -0.17
CA GLN A 99 -22.45 -8.32 -0.70
C GLN A 99 -23.35 -9.26 0.14
N GLY A 100 -23.04 -9.43 1.43
CA GLY A 100 -23.99 -9.89 2.45
C GLY A 100 -24.81 -8.75 3.07
N SER A 101 -24.55 -7.51 2.69
CA SER A 101 -25.24 -6.31 3.16
C SER A 101 -25.86 -5.57 1.99
N ASN A 102 -27.16 -5.78 1.78
CA ASN A 102 -28.03 -4.68 1.34
C ASN A 102 -27.97 -3.62 2.44
N PHE A 103 -27.00 -2.74 2.33
CA PHE A 103 -27.06 -1.45 2.96
C PHE A 103 -27.20 -0.47 1.81
N ASP A 104 -28.35 0.24 1.76
CA ASP A 104 -28.26 1.70 1.63
C ASP A 104 -26.99 2.09 2.37
N PHE A 105 -26.00 2.69 1.73
CA PHE A 105 -24.99 3.35 2.53
C PHE A 105 -25.76 4.45 3.28
N PRO A 106 -26.02 4.39 4.62
CA PRO A 106 -25.71 5.60 5.34
C PRO A 106 -24.23 5.84 5.02
N ALA A 107 -23.80 7.08 4.93
CA ALA A 107 -22.38 7.36 5.02
C ALA A 107 -21.84 6.61 6.25
N SER A 108 -21.25 5.42 6.06
CA SER A 108 -20.46 4.77 7.09
C SER A 108 -19.32 5.74 7.24
N GLU A 109 -19.35 6.52 8.31
CA GLU A 109 -18.45 7.63 8.55
C GLU A 109 -17.02 7.09 8.46
N ALA A 110 -16.38 7.27 7.32
CA ALA A 110 -15.03 6.82 7.12
C ALA A 110 -14.13 7.77 7.93
N PHE A 111 -13.62 7.27 9.04
CA PHE A 111 -12.78 8.03 9.95
C PHE A 111 -11.37 8.11 9.36
N TYR A 112 -11.01 9.21 8.71
CA TYR A 112 -9.66 9.36 8.17
C TYR A 112 -8.70 9.96 9.20
N ARG A 113 -7.48 9.42 9.22
CA ARG A 113 -6.33 9.99 9.93
C ARG A 113 -5.13 10.05 8.99
N ARG A 114 -4.18 10.95 9.26
CA ARG A 114 -2.96 11.03 8.47
C ARG A 114 -1.78 10.43 9.25
N LEU A 115 -1.20 9.36 8.71
CA LEU A 115 0.09 8.86 9.16
C LEU A 115 1.18 9.78 8.63
N ILE A 116 2.11 10.18 9.48
CA ILE A 116 3.26 11.01 9.13
C ILE A 116 4.53 10.37 9.65
N VAL A 117 5.54 10.31 8.79
CA VAL A 117 6.92 10.05 9.16
C VAL A 117 7.73 11.31 8.96
N VAL A 118 8.39 11.74 10.02
CA VAL A 118 9.26 12.91 10.09
C VAL A 118 10.70 12.45 10.16
N LEU A 119 11.54 12.97 9.25
CA LEU A 119 12.92 12.54 9.07
C LEU A 119 13.79 13.63 8.44
N PRO A 120 15.12 13.60 8.61
CA PRO A 120 16.04 14.42 7.83
C PRO A 120 15.91 14.18 6.31
N ARG A 121 16.27 15.19 5.51
CA ARG A 121 16.27 15.07 4.03
C ARG A 121 17.36 14.13 3.52
N ALA A 122 18.49 14.07 4.20
CA ALA A 122 19.63 13.20 3.87
C ALA A 122 20.24 12.62 5.14
N PHE A 123 20.72 11.38 5.06
CA PHE A 123 21.26 10.64 6.19
C PHE A 123 22.76 10.46 6.01
N ALA A 124 23.53 10.56 7.09
CA ALA A 124 24.94 10.20 7.04
C ALA A 124 25.09 8.67 6.97
N PRO A 125 26.03 8.15 6.14
CA PRO A 125 26.28 6.72 6.06
C PRO A 125 26.72 6.18 7.43
N GLN A 126 26.22 5.00 7.81
CA GLN A 126 26.58 4.29 9.05
C GLN A 126 26.25 5.04 10.36
N VAL A 127 25.54 6.18 10.30
CA VAL A 127 25.12 6.94 11.48
C VAL A 127 23.64 6.66 11.77
N PRO A 128 23.30 6.12 12.96
CA PRO A 128 21.91 5.95 13.37
C PRO A 128 21.19 7.29 13.44
N THR A 129 20.14 7.44 12.63
CA THR A 129 19.38 8.68 12.51
C THR A 129 17.92 8.44 12.93
N PRO A 130 17.33 9.30 13.79
CA PRO A 130 15.96 9.09 14.24
C PRO A 130 14.94 9.38 13.12
N LEU A 131 13.95 8.49 13.04
CA LEU A 131 12.69 8.64 12.35
C LEU A 131 11.60 8.77 13.41
N PHE A 132 10.71 9.76 13.24
CA PHE A 132 9.53 9.89 14.10
C PHE A 132 8.31 9.52 13.30
N VAL A 133 7.48 8.62 13.83
CA VAL A 133 6.26 8.15 13.19
C VAL A 133 5.09 8.52 14.07
N GLY A 134 4.14 9.27 13.53
CA GLY A 134 2.99 9.76 14.28
C GLY A 134 1.73 9.79 13.46
N ILE A 135 0.59 9.92 14.13
CA ILE A 135 -0.72 10.01 13.51
C ILE A 135 -1.35 11.32 13.94
N ASN A 136 -1.69 12.16 12.97
CA ASN A 136 -2.27 13.48 13.20
C ASN A 136 -3.65 13.41 13.84
N PRO A 137 -4.11 14.49 14.51
CA PRO A 137 -5.49 14.59 14.95
C PRO A 137 -6.46 14.58 13.75
N PRO A 138 -7.77 14.37 13.99
CA PRO A 138 -8.79 14.62 12.97
C PRO A 138 -8.64 16.02 12.37
N THR A 139 -8.89 16.12 11.07
CA THR A 139 -9.14 17.43 10.45
C THR A 139 -10.35 18.08 11.15
N PRO A 140 -10.31 19.39 11.46
CA PRO A 140 -11.46 20.07 12.05
C PRO A 140 -12.74 19.83 11.24
N GLY A 141 -13.80 19.39 11.91
CA GLY A 141 -15.09 19.07 11.27
C GLY A 141 -15.18 17.68 10.61
N ALA A 142 -14.11 16.89 10.59
CA ALA A 142 -14.16 15.51 10.13
C ALA A 142 -14.74 14.58 11.22
N PRO A 143 -15.41 13.48 10.83
CA PRO A 143 -15.84 12.45 11.77
C PRO A 143 -14.67 11.92 12.62
N THR A 144 -14.93 11.68 13.90
CA THR A 144 -13.96 11.11 14.82
C THR A 144 -14.36 9.70 15.20
N HIS A 145 -13.39 8.78 15.19
CA HIS A 145 -13.61 7.44 15.67
C HIS A 145 -14.17 7.49 17.11
N PRO A 146 -15.21 6.71 17.45
CA PRO A 146 -15.89 6.82 18.74
C PRO A 146 -14.98 6.52 19.93
N GLU A 147 -14.03 5.61 19.75
CA GLU A 147 -13.05 5.21 20.76
C GLU A 147 -11.60 5.40 20.32
N GLY A 148 -10.66 5.29 21.26
CA GLY A 148 -9.24 5.22 20.94
C GLY A 148 -8.91 3.89 20.28
N ILE A 149 -8.07 3.91 19.25
CA ILE A 149 -7.69 2.70 18.50
C ILE A 149 -6.21 2.38 18.69
N ARG A 150 -5.87 1.12 18.49
CA ARG A 150 -4.47 0.67 18.49
C ARG A 150 -4.01 0.41 17.06
N VAL A 151 -2.95 1.08 16.64
CA VAL A 151 -2.37 0.93 15.31
C VAL A 151 -0.97 0.35 15.44
N GLU A 152 -0.73 -0.78 14.79
CA GLU A 152 0.60 -1.36 14.61
C GLU A 152 1.13 -0.98 13.23
N MET A 153 2.39 -0.54 13.20
CA MET A 153 3.11 -0.22 11.98
C MET A 153 4.28 -1.17 11.82
N ARG A 154 4.38 -1.78 10.65
CA ARG A 154 5.47 -2.67 10.25
C ARG A 154 6.40 -1.89 9.35
N LEU A 155 7.62 -1.69 9.83
CA LEU A 155 8.66 -0.96 9.15
C LEU A 155 9.65 -1.93 8.53
N SER A 156 10.06 -1.65 7.30
CA SER A 156 11.20 -2.32 6.66
C SER A 156 12.06 -1.30 5.92
N ALA A 157 13.35 -1.60 5.80
CA ALA A 157 14.31 -0.76 5.12
C ALA A 157 15.17 -1.59 4.18
N VAL A 158 15.37 -1.10 2.96
CA VAL A 158 16.31 -1.65 1.98
C VAL A 158 17.46 -0.67 1.84
N GLY A 159 18.68 -1.13 2.07
CA GLY A 159 19.88 -0.27 2.12
C GLY A 159 20.19 0.32 3.49
N GLY A 160 19.51 -0.14 4.55
CA GLY A 160 19.80 0.26 5.93
C GLY A 160 19.17 -0.70 6.93
N THR A 161 19.50 -0.52 8.21
CA THR A 161 18.96 -1.29 9.33
C THR A 161 18.07 -0.40 10.21
N LEU A 162 17.04 -0.99 10.80
CA LEU A 162 16.12 -0.33 11.73
C LEU A 162 16.35 -0.85 13.14
N SER A 163 16.20 0.01 14.16
CA SER A 163 16.26 -0.43 15.56
C SER A 163 15.08 -1.33 15.94
N HIS A 164 13.91 -1.09 15.35
CA HIS A 164 12.71 -1.90 15.52
C HIS A 164 11.93 -1.97 14.20
N TYR A 165 11.37 -3.14 13.90
CA TYR A 165 10.58 -3.39 12.69
C TYR A 165 9.07 -3.27 12.94
N VAL A 166 8.66 -3.15 14.20
CA VAL A 166 7.27 -3.01 14.61
C VAL A 166 7.17 -1.86 15.59
N LEU A 167 6.20 -0.97 15.36
CA LEU A 167 5.90 0.15 16.23
C LEU A 167 4.40 0.21 16.45
N THR A 168 3.97 0.18 17.70
CA THR A 168 2.55 0.26 18.05
C THR A 168 2.24 1.62 18.65
N LEU A 169 1.18 2.27 18.16
CA LEU A 169 0.69 3.55 18.64
C LEU A 169 -0.76 3.41 19.10
N ASP A 170 -1.03 3.95 20.29
CA ASP A 170 -2.40 4.20 20.74
C ASP A 170 -2.83 5.56 20.21
N VAL A 171 -3.91 5.57 19.43
CA VAL A 171 -4.46 6.75 18.75
C VAL A 171 -5.73 7.17 19.46
N PRO A 172 -5.71 8.28 20.23
CA PRO A 172 -6.92 8.78 20.86
C PRO A 172 -7.95 9.23 19.82
N SER A 173 -9.24 9.12 20.15
CA SER A 173 -10.34 9.49 19.25
C SER A 173 -10.21 10.90 18.67
N ALA A 174 -9.86 11.89 19.48
CA ALA A 174 -9.84 13.31 19.08
C ALA A 174 -8.45 13.97 19.07
N LYS A 175 -7.38 13.24 19.40
CA LYS A 175 -6.03 13.82 19.54
C LYS A 175 -5.03 13.14 18.61
N ALA A 176 -3.88 13.78 18.43
CA ALA A 176 -2.74 13.15 17.80
C ALA A 176 -2.27 11.95 18.64
N ALA A 177 -1.76 10.92 17.98
CA ALA A 177 -1.00 9.87 18.66
C ALA A 177 0.37 10.42 19.08
N VAL A 178 0.87 9.95 20.24
CA VAL A 178 2.25 10.24 20.64
C VAL A 178 3.20 9.64 19.61
N PRO A 179 4.13 10.40 19.01
CA PRO A 179 5.00 9.86 17.98
C PRO A 179 5.93 8.78 18.53
N GLY A 180 6.02 7.65 17.82
CA GLY A 180 7.03 6.65 18.06
C GLY A 180 8.35 7.01 17.40
N ARG A 181 9.45 6.58 18.01
CA ARG A 181 10.81 6.82 17.50
C ARG A 181 11.45 5.52 17.05
N VAL A 182 12.00 5.52 15.84
CA VAL A 182 12.77 4.40 15.28
C VAL A 182 14.10 4.93 14.78
N MET A 183 15.20 4.25 15.08
CA MET A 183 16.50 4.63 14.51
C MET A 183 16.70 3.89 13.19
N LEU A 184 17.14 4.59 12.16
CA LEU A 184 17.55 4.01 10.89
C LEU A 184 19.03 4.31 10.63
N THR A 185 19.80 3.27 10.36
CA THR A 185 21.23 3.34 10.05
C THR A 185 21.45 2.92 8.59
N PRO A 186 21.83 3.84 7.70
CA PRO A 186 22.16 3.48 6.32
C PRO A 186 23.39 2.58 6.24
N ALA A 187 23.36 1.58 5.35
CA ALA A 187 24.45 0.62 5.21
C ALA A 187 25.62 1.18 4.37
N GLU A 188 25.31 1.82 3.23
CA GLU A 188 26.31 2.22 2.22
C GLU A 188 26.18 3.72 1.86
N PRO A 189 27.30 4.44 1.69
CA PRO A 189 27.30 5.80 1.17
C PRO A 189 26.88 5.83 -0.32
N GLY A 190 26.27 6.94 -0.75
CA GLY A 190 25.88 7.15 -2.14
C GLY A 190 24.65 6.37 -2.63
N ARG A 191 24.12 5.44 -1.82
CA ARG A 191 22.93 4.64 -2.14
C ARG A 191 21.75 5.09 -1.29
N SER A 192 20.61 5.35 -1.92
CA SER A 192 19.40 5.72 -1.17
C SER A 192 18.87 4.54 -0.36
N VAL A 193 18.36 4.82 0.84
CA VAL A 193 17.64 3.84 1.67
C VAL A 193 16.15 3.94 1.37
N ARG A 194 15.53 2.83 0.96
CA ARG A 194 14.09 2.75 0.77
C ARG A 194 13.43 2.24 2.04
N VAL A 195 12.56 3.03 2.62
CA VAL A 195 11.78 2.66 3.81
C VAL A 195 10.35 2.37 3.39
N ARG A 196 9.77 1.29 3.91
CA ARG A 196 8.36 0.94 3.78
C ARG A 196 7.73 0.91 5.18
N VAL A 197 6.54 1.48 5.29
CA VAL A 197 5.71 1.47 6.50
C VAL A 197 4.34 0.93 6.11
N ASP A 198 3.95 -0.22 6.63
CA ASP A 198 2.61 -0.78 6.50
C ASP A 198 1.87 -0.60 7.83
N ALA A 199 0.66 -0.05 7.80
CA ALA A 199 -0.15 0.19 8.99
C ALA A 199 -1.30 -0.82 9.07
N VAL A 200 -1.53 -1.36 10.26
CA VAL A 200 -2.66 -2.24 10.59
C VAL A 200 -3.33 -1.77 11.86
N GLN A 201 -4.66 -1.76 11.88
CA GLN A 201 -5.47 -1.54 13.07
C GLN A 201 -5.60 -2.87 13.82
N ILE A 202 -5.34 -2.86 15.11
CA ILE A 202 -5.55 -4.01 15.99
C ILE A 202 -6.91 -3.80 16.68
N LYS A 203 -7.85 -4.70 16.39
CA LYS A 203 -9.18 -4.71 17.02
C LYS A 203 -9.12 -5.31 18.44
N PRO A 204 -10.11 -5.03 19.31
CA PRO A 204 -10.17 -5.61 20.66
C PRO A 204 -10.18 -7.15 20.67
N ASP A 205 -10.69 -7.78 19.60
CA ASP A 205 -10.68 -9.24 19.41
C ASP A 205 -9.32 -9.79 18.91
N GLY A 206 -8.31 -8.92 18.76
CA GLY A 206 -6.98 -9.26 18.27
C GLY A 206 -6.87 -9.36 16.74
N LYS A 207 -7.97 -9.17 15.99
CA LYS A 207 -7.91 -9.15 14.53
C LYS A 207 -7.14 -7.94 14.04
N GLN A 208 -6.48 -8.12 12.90
CA GLN A 208 -5.69 -7.08 12.26
C GLN A 208 -6.36 -6.66 10.96
N GLU A 209 -6.60 -5.37 10.81
CA GLU A 209 -7.19 -4.80 9.61
C GLU A 209 -6.19 -3.86 8.92
N PRO A 210 -5.91 -4.03 7.62
CA PRO A 210 -4.96 -3.17 6.93
C PRO A 210 -5.48 -1.74 6.78
N LEU A 211 -4.67 -0.76 7.19
CA LEU A 211 -4.91 0.67 7.03
C LEU A 211 -4.17 1.26 5.81
N GLY A 212 -3.42 0.42 5.09
CA GLY A 212 -2.60 0.79 3.95
C GLY A 212 -1.11 0.84 4.28
N GLY A 213 -0.32 1.36 3.35
CA GLY A 213 1.12 1.51 3.55
C GLY A 213 1.73 2.55 2.61
N MET A 214 2.93 2.99 2.95
CA MET A 214 3.69 3.95 2.16
C MET A 214 5.16 3.54 2.05
N TYR A 215 5.80 3.98 0.97
CA TYR A 215 7.24 3.86 0.78
C TYR A 215 7.85 5.22 0.48
N PHE A 216 9.09 5.42 0.92
CA PHE A 216 9.85 6.62 0.61
C PHE A 216 11.35 6.34 0.56
N ASP A 217 12.05 7.07 -0.29
CA ASP A 217 13.49 6.96 -0.46
C ASP A 217 14.20 8.09 0.30
N VAL A 218 15.24 7.75 1.04
CA VAL A 218 16.09 8.66 1.81
C VAL A 218 17.46 8.71 1.16
N LYS A 219 17.95 9.91 0.85
CA LYS A 219 19.26 10.08 0.23
C LYS A 219 20.36 9.84 1.26
N VAL A 220 21.40 9.12 0.85
CA VAL A 220 22.64 8.96 1.61
C VAL A 220 23.76 9.55 0.75
N PRO A 221 24.36 10.68 1.13
CA PRO A 221 25.47 11.27 0.39
C PRO A 221 26.73 10.40 0.51
N LEU A 222 27.70 10.65 -0.37
CA LEU A 222 28.98 9.94 -0.35
C LEU A 222 29.83 10.30 0.87
N THR A 223 29.64 11.48 1.44
CA THR A 223 30.42 12.00 2.57
C THR A 223 29.52 12.31 3.76
N ALA A 224 30.03 12.06 4.98
CA ALA A 224 29.29 12.33 6.23
C ALA A 224 28.98 13.82 6.42
N ALA A 225 29.77 14.72 5.83
CA ALA A 225 29.51 16.16 5.81
C ALA A 225 28.26 16.55 4.99
N GLY A 226 27.68 15.62 4.23
CA GLY A 226 26.46 15.84 3.44
C GLY A 226 25.15 15.67 4.22
N GLN A 227 25.20 15.50 5.54
CA GLN A 227 23.97 15.44 6.33
C GLN A 227 23.23 16.77 6.24
N ASP A 228 22.02 16.73 5.71
CA ASP A 228 21.11 17.87 5.69
C ASP A 228 20.18 17.75 6.91
N PRO A 229 20.38 18.55 7.97
CA PRO A 229 19.57 18.49 9.17
C PRO A 229 18.15 19.01 8.93
N THR A 230 17.87 19.60 7.76
CA THR A 230 16.51 20.03 7.45
C THR A 230 15.58 18.82 7.43
N VAL A 231 14.49 18.98 8.16
CA VAL A 231 13.51 17.94 8.36
C VAL A 231 12.51 17.98 7.20
N ARG A 232 12.05 16.82 6.78
CA ARG A 232 10.90 16.65 5.89
C ARG A 232 9.90 15.70 6.53
N ALA A 233 8.64 15.86 6.12
CA ALA A 233 7.56 14.97 6.48
C ALA A 233 7.05 14.25 5.22
N VAL A 234 6.83 12.95 5.34
CA VAL A 234 6.11 12.14 4.36
C VAL A 234 4.88 11.57 5.05
N GLY A 235 3.78 11.38 4.33
CA GLY A 235 2.58 10.86 4.97
C GLY A 235 1.56 10.32 3.99
N MET A 236 0.62 9.56 4.55
CA MET A 236 -0.49 8.95 3.84
C MET A 236 -1.77 9.10 4.65
N ASP A 237 -2.90 9.16 3.97
CA ASP A 237 -4.20 9.10 4.62
C ASP A 237 -4.56 7.63 4.89
N MET A 238 -5.06 7.37 6.08
CA MET A 238 -5.43 6.06 6.60
C MET A 238 -6.93 6.03 6.90
N PRO A 239 -7.70 5.14 6.26
CA PRO A 239 -9.09 4.92 6.62
C PRO A 239 -9.15 4.07 7.89
N LEU A 240 -9.50 4.66 9.02
CA LEU A 240 -9.75 3.91 10.25
C LEU A 240 -11.11 3.21 10.15
N ARG A 241 -11.17 2.00 10.70
CA ARG A 241 -12.38 1.17 10.72
C ARG A 241 -13.00 1.19 12.11
N ALA A 242 -14.32 1.27 12.16
CA ALA A 242 -15.09 1.07 13.37
C ALA A 242 -15.03 -0.39 13.86
#